data_AF-A0A0S2K204-F1
#
_entry.id   AF-A0A0S2K204-F1
#
_cell.length_a   1.000
_cell.length_b   1.000
_cell.length_c   1.000
_cell.angle_alpha   90.00
_cell.angle_beta   90.00
_cell.angle_gamma   90.00
#
_symmetry.space_group_name_H-M   'P 1'
#
loop_
_entity.id
_entity.type
_entity.pdbx_description
1 polymer ?
#
loop_
_entity_poly.entity_id
_entity_poly.type
_entity_poly.pdbx_seq_one_letter_code
_entity_poly.pdbx_strand_id
1 'polypeptide(L)'
;MQNHTHICFLDNKLINLVTPLLDTHIPSNEVIVFVEQTELAKLDAIRAVLNPRGISLNFKVMPQTRNTEELVSYFHQEIDSLVTHNHKTLYAFNASCGDRQHVLAMYEVVRAYEFECFMVEPNSDELHWLVPSERKNTQLADKLKIRDFFALIDSQINNIANTGNVDIRYRKLGAKWAASQDNLGQALGNLNYLAASSDNAHLTSAVLNRSQLNCADLQTLIDDLEDAELVCRKNDRLVFINEEARFFANGGWLEEYVYGLLLSLKKEVPHIQDIAQGVEITRKIGQGTVVNELDIVIMANNKLHLIECKTKKFDKGEGNQVIYKLDSLTDLLGGIQARAALISYKGIRTHEQLRAKELEIELFCENQLAQLRKQLKSWLEQA
;
A
#
# COMPACT_ATOMS: atom_id res chain seq x y z
N MET A 1 -31.07 14.71 -15.75
CA MET A 1 -29.89 14.80 -14.87
C MET A 1 -28.78 15.44 -15.68
N GLN A 2 -28.01 16.33 -15.08
CA GLN A 2 -26.84 16.93 -15.72
C GLN A 2 -25.71 15.90 -15.69
N ASN A 3 -25.06 15.68 -16.83
CA ASN A 3 -23.96 14.71 -16.93
C ASN A 3 -22.64 15.41 -16.55
N HIS A 4 -21.73 14.71 -15.88
CA HIS A 4 -20.43 15.25 -15.51
C HIS A 4 -19.32 14.39 -16.12
N THR A 5 -18.53 15.00 -17.00
CA THR A 5 -17.46 14.33 -17.73
C THR A 5 -16.11 14.97 -17.36
N HIS A 6 -15.21 14.15 -16.83
CA HIS A 6 -13.83 14.55 -16.59
C HIS A 6 -13.01 14.34 -17.85
N ILE A 7 -12.06 15.22 -18.12
CA ILE A 7 -11.10 15.10 -19.21
C ILE A 7 -9.70 15.12 -18.61
N CYS A 8 -8.84 14.21 -19.04
CA CYS A 8 -7.49 14.11 -18.51
C CYS A 8 -6.54 13.49 -19.55
N PHE A 9 -5.25 13.64 -19.33
CA PHE A 9 -4.24 12.86 -20.03
C PHE A 9 -3.90 11.59 -19.26
N LEU A 10 -3.50 10.55 -19.98
CA LEU A 10 -2.86 9.39 -19.40
C LEU A 10 -1.36 9.68 -19.17
N ASP A 11 -0.85 9.31 -18.02
CA ASP A 11 0.59 9.17 -17.75
C ASP A 11 0.82 8.11 -16.66
N ASN A 12 2.03 8.04 -16.10
CA ASN A 12 2.36 7.09 -15.03
C ASN A 12 1.77 7.46 -13.66
N LYS A 13 1.12 8.62 -13.49
CA LYS A 13 0.52 9.09 -12.24
C LYS A 13 -0.96 8.76 -12.17
N LEU A 14 -1.31 7.52 -12.51
CA LEU A 14 -2.70 7.05 -12.63
C LEU A 14 -3.54 7.27 -11.38
N ILE A 15 -2.91 7.31 -10.21
CA ILE A 15 -3.58 7.58 -8.94
C ILE A 15 -4.26 8.96 -8.97
N ASN A 16 -3.58 10.01 -9.44
CA ASN A 16 -4.11 11.37 -9.49
C ASN A 16 -5.21 11.55 -10.57
N LEU A 17 -5.26 10.65 -11.55
CA LEU A 17 -6.36 10.56 -12.51
C LEU A 17 -7.59 9.94 -11.84
N VAL A 18 -7.39 8.87 -11.08
CA VAL A 18 -8.45 8.02 -10.57
C VAL A 18 -9.06 8.55 -9.27
N THR A 19 -8.27 9.05 -8.32
CA THR A 19 -8.77 9.43 -6.99
C THR A 19 -9.88 10.49 -7.01
N PRO A 20 -9.86 11.54 -7.87
CA PRO A 20 -10.99 12.46 -7.98
C PRO A 20 -12.28 11.79 -8.46
N LEU A 21 -12.16 10.76 -9.32
CA LEU A 21 -13.29 9.99 -9.84
C LEU A 21 -13.87 9.04 -8.78
N LEU A 22 -13.10 8.66 -7.75
CA LEU A 22 -13.57 7.80 -6.67
C LEU A 22 -14.25 8.59 -5.54
N ASP A 23 -14.07 9.91 -5.48
CA ASP A 23 -14.68 10.76 -4.48
C ASP A 23 -16.15 11.01 -4.80
N THR A 24 -17.05 10.52 -3.94
CA THR A 24 -18.50 10.66 -4.11
C THR A 24 -19.01 12.09 -3.99
N HIS A 25 -18.20 13.03 -3.48
CA HIS A 25 -18.55 14.45 -3.44
C HIS A 25 -18.20 15.17 -4.74
N ILE A 26 -17.42 14.55 -5.62
CA ILE A 26 -17.08 15.06 -6.93
C ILE A 26 -17.99 14.37 -7.95
N PRO A 27 -18.89 15.11 -8.63
CA PRO A 27 -19.73 14.51 -9.66
C PRO A 27 -18.89 13.97 -10.82
N SER A 28 -19.02 12.67 -11.07
CA SER A 28 -18.29 11.95 -12.12
C SER A 28 -19.20 10.87 -12.70
N ASN A 29 -19.64 11.06 -13.95
CA ASN A 29 -20.38 10.06 -14.71
C ASN A 29 -19.51 9.39 -15.77
N GLU A 30 -18.57 10.16 -16.31
CA GLU A 30 -17.70 9.75 -17.41
C GLU A 30 -16.31 10.36 -17.26
N VAL A 31 -15.30 9.67 -17.79
CA VAL A 31 -13.97 10.23 -18.03
C VAL A 31 -13.56 10.01 -19.49
N ILE A 32 -13.02 11.05 -20.12
CA ILE A 32 -12.39 10.98 -21.45
C ILE A 32 -10.88 11.13 -21.26
N VAL A 33 -10.15 10.06 -21.57
CA VAL A 33 -8.70 9.99 -21.42
C VAL A 33 -8.02 10.23 -22.76
N PHE A 34 -7.19 11.27 -22.84
CA PHE A 34 -6.26 11.48 -23.94
C PHE A 34 -5.02 10.61 -23.72
N VAL A 35 -4.70 9.74 -24.67
CA VAL A 35 -3.76 8.63 -24.49
C VAL A 35 -2.87 8.44 -25.71
N GLU A 36 -1.60 8.08 -25.50
CA GLU A 36 -0.72 7.66 -26.59
C GLU A 36 -1.08 6.25 -27.08
N GLN A 37 -0.89 5.98 -28.38
CA GLN A 37 -1.22 4.70 -29.00
C GLN A 37 -0.56 3.49 -28.30
N THR A 38 0.64 3.68 -27.76
CA THR A 38 1.44 2.67 -27.05
C THR A 38 0.92 2.35 -25.65
N GLU A 39 0.07 3.20 -25.08
CA GLU A 39 -0.38 3.08 -23.68
C GLU A 39 -1.85 2.65 -23.55
N LEU A 40 -2.52 2.34 -24.66
CA LEU A 40 -3.94 1.94 -24.69
C LEU A 40 -4.27 0.78 -23.74
N ALA A 41 -3.33 -0.16 -23.54
CA ALA A 41 -3.52 -1.30 -22.65
C ALA A 41 -3.75 -0.90 -21.17
N LYS A 42 -3.20 0.25 -20.73
CA LYS A 42 -3.37 0.74 -19.36
C LYS A 42 -4.82 1.15 -19.06
N LEU A 43 -5.62 1.46 -20.09
CA LEU A 43 -7.01 1.84 -19.91
C LEU A 43 -7.88 0.73 -19.32
N ASP A 44 -7.50 -0.55 -19.53
CA ASP A 44 -8.26 -1.68 -19.00
C ASP A 44 -8.21 -1.73 -17.47
N ALA A 45 -7.06 -1.43 -16.88
CA ALA A 45 -6.91 -1.31 -15.43
C ALA A 45 -7.79 -0.19 -14.86
N ILE A 46 -7.79 0.99 -15.51
CA ILE A 46 -8.63 2.12 -15.11
C ILE A 46 -10.12 1.76 -15.22
N ARG A 47 -10.54 1.12 -16.32
CA ARG A 47 -11.91 0.63 -16.51
C ARG A 47 -12.32 -0.35 -15.40
N ALA A 48 -11.45 -1.27 -15.02
CA ALA A 48 -11.72 -2.24 -13.96
C ALA A 48 -12.00 -1.55 -12.61
N VAL A 49 -11.35 -0.41 -12.34
CA VAL A 49 -11.57 0.39 -11.14
C VAL A 49 -12.84 1.25 -11.25
N LEU A 50 -13.10 1.87 -12.40
CA LEU A 50 -14.19 2.86 -12.57
C LEU A 50 -15.56 2.24 -12.87
N ASN A 51 -15.63 1.20 -13.70
CA ASN A 51 -16.90 0.60 -14.13
C ASN A 51 -17.78 0.10 -12.98
N PRO A 52 -17.25 -0.57 -11.92
CA PRO A 52 -18.06 -0.99 -10.77
C PRO A 52 -18.73 0.17 -10.03
N ARG A 53 -18.23 1.40 -10.22
CA ARG A 53 -18.75 2.64 -9.63
C ARG A 53 -19.69 3.40 -10.58
N GLY A 54 -19.99 2.82 -11.74
CA GLY A 54 -20.89 3.41 -12.73
C GLY A 54 -20.28 4.55 -13.55
N ILE A 55 -18.95 4.68 -13.54
CA ILE A 55 -18.23 5.73 -14.28
C ILE A 55 -17.73 5.14 -15.59
N SER A 56 -18.20 5.66 -16.72
CA SER A 56 -17.77 5.19 -18.04
C SER A 56 -16.45 5.82 -18.47
N LEU A 57 -15.55 5.03 -19.05
CA LEU A 57 -14.31 5.53 -19.64
C LEU A 57 -14.39 5.55 -21.16
N ASN A 58 -14.11 6.70 -21.76
CA ASN A 58 -13.85 6.88 -23.18
C ASN A 58 -12.42 7.39 -23.38
N PHE A 59 -11.90 7.30 -24.60
CA PHE A 59 -10.54 7.76 -24.88
C PHE A 59 -10.40 8.41 -26.24
N LYS A 60 -9.36 9.23 -26.37
CA LYS A 60 -8.93 9.87 -27.62
C LYS A 60 -7.44 9.64 -27.80
N VAL A 61 -7.05 9.18 -28.99
CA VAL A 61 -5.64 8.93 -29.29
C VAL A 61 -4.95 10.26 -29.59
N MET A 62 -3.88 10.54 -28.87
CA MET A 62 -3.07 11.74 -29.05
C MET A 62 -2.39 11.79 -30.42
N PRO A 63 -2.28 12.98 -31.04
CA PRO A 63 -1.54 13.12 -32.30
C PRO A 63 -0.04 12.93 -32.06
N GLN A 64 0.67 12.39 -33.05
CA GLN A 64 2.12 12.17 -32.99
C GLN A 64 2.92 13.43 -33.33
N THR A 65 2.53 14.59 -32.78
CA THR A 65 3.20 15.88 -33.02
C THR A 65 3.60 16.53 -31.71
N ARG A 66 4.71 17.27 -31.76
CA ARG A 66 5.17 18.17 -30.68
C ARG A 66 5.07 19.64 -31.10
N ASN A 67 4.48 19.93 -32.26
CA ASN A 67 4.20 21.29 -32.67
C ASN A 67 3.02 21.82 -31.84
N THR A 68 3.23 22.92 -31.11
CA THR A 68 2.21 23.49 -30.22
C THR A 68 0.95 23.95 -30.96
N GLU A 69 1.08 24.55 -32.15
CA GLU A 69 -0.09 25.02 -32.92
C GLU A 69 -0.95 23.85 -33.41
N GLU A 70 -0.32 22.76 -33.83
CA GLU A 70 -1.01 21.53 -34.23
C GLU A 70 -1.71 20.87 -33.02
N LEU A 71 -1.07 20.85 -31.86
CA LEU A 71 -1.66 20.34 -30.61
C LEU A 71 -2.87 21.15 -30.18
N VAL A 72 -2.75 22.48 -30.13
CA VAL A 72 -3.86 23.39 -29.77
C VAL A 72 -5.01 23.24 -30.76
N SER A 73 -4.72 23.17 -32.07
CA SER A 73 -5.75 22.98 -33.10
C SER A 73 -6.48 21.64 -32.93
N TYR A 74 -5.74 20.55 -32.68
CA TYR A 74 -6.31 19.24 -32.43
C TYR A 74 -7.21 19.22 -31.18
N PHE A 75 -6.73 19.74 -30.05
CA PHE A 75 -7.52 19.81 -28.82
C PHE A 75 -8.75 20.69 -28.99
N HIS A 76 -8.63 21.81 -29.68
CA HIS A 76 -9.77 22.67 -29.98
C HIS A 76 -10.83 21.92 -30.80
N GLN A 77 -10.44 21.17 -31.83
CA GLN A 77 -11.39 20.37 -32.61
C GLN A 77 -12.10 19.30 -31.75
N GLU A 78 -11.37 18.61 -30.88
CA GLU A 78 -11.93 17.57 -30.01
C GLU A 78 -12.89 18.17 -28.95
N ILE A 79 -12.49 19.25 -28.29
CA ILE A 79 -13.32 19.93 -27.28
C ILE A 79 -14.57 20.55 -27.93
N ASP A 80 -14.43 21.21 -29.08
CA ASP A 80 -15.55 21.82 -29.79
C ASP A 80 -16.61 20.77 -30.18
N SER A 81 -16.14 19.61 -30.64
CA SER A 81 -17.00 18.47 -30.94
C SER A 81 -17.73 17.98 -29.69
N LEU A 82 -17.06 17.83 -28.55
CA LEU A 82 -17.70 17.39 -27.30
C LEU A 82 -18.79 18.36 -26.81
N VAL A 83 -18.51 19.66 -26.84
CA VAL A 83 -19.45 20.69 -26.37
C VAL A 83 -20.65 20.81 -27.29
N THR A 84 -20.44 20.70 -28.62
CA THR A 84 -21.51 20.80 -29.62
C THR A 84 -22.48 19.63 -29.55
N HIS A 85 -21.99 18.41 -29.27
CA HIS A 85 -22.85 17.22 -29.24
C HIS A 85 -23.62 17.05 -27.92
N ASN A 86 -23.26 17.77 -26.85
CA ASN A 86 -23.79 17.46 -25.52
C ASN A 86 -23.95 18.69 -24.59
N HIS A 87 -24.90 19.56 -24.92
CA HIS A 87 -25.18 20.81 -24.17
C HIS A 87 -25.66 20.63 -22.71
N LYS A 88 -25.91 19.40 -22.25
CA LYS A 88 -26.32 19.11 -20.86
C LYS A 88 -25.20 18.49 -20.02
N THR A 89 -23.98 18.49 -20.53
CA THR A 89 -22.81 17.96 -19.85
C THR A 89 -21.97 19.09 -19.29
N LEU A 90 -21.57 18.97 -18.03
CA LEU A 90 -20.52 19.78 -17.42
C LEU A 90 -19.19 19.06 -17.57
N TYR A 91 -18.18 19.82 -17.98
CA TYR A 91 -16.85 19.30 -18.22
C TYR A 91 -15.86 19.86 -17.21
N ALA A 92 -15.00 18.98 -16.69
CA ALA A 92 -13.88 19.35 -15.84
C ALA A 92 -12.58 18.78 -16.40
N PHE A 93 -11.59 19.62 -16.64
CA PHE A 93 -10.25 19.21 -17.03
C PHE A 93 -9.40 18.94 -15.79
N ASN A 94 -9.07 17.66 -15.57
CA ASN A 94 -8.10 17.21 -14.59
C ASN A 94 -6.68 17.33 -15.20
N ALA A 95 -5.97 18.38 -14.81
CA ALA A 95 -4.63 18.72 -15.25
C ALA A 95 -3.51 18.03 -14.43
N SER A 96 -3.84 16.99 -13.65
CA SER A 96 -2.86 16.31 -12.77
C SER A 96 -1.88 15.41 -13.52
N CYS A 97 -2.29 14.94 -14.70
CA CYS A 97 -1.58 13.98 -15.53
C CYS A 97 -1.27 14.56 -16.90
N GLY A 98 -0.24 14.01 -17.54
CA GLY A 98 0.25 14.42 -18.85
C GLY A 98 1.51 15.27 -18.76
N ASP A 99 2.30 15.29 -19.82
CA ASP A 99 3.45 16.19 -19.87
C ASP A 99 3.03 17.65 -19.97
N ARG A 100 3.94 18.54 -19.59
CA ARG A 100 3.66 19.98 -19.47
C ARG A 100 3.18 20.60 -20.78
N GLN A 101 3.68 20.15 -21.94
CA GLN A 101 3.29 20.74 -23.21
C GLN A 101 1.83 20.42 -23.53
N HIS A 102 1.42 19.16 -23.37
CA HIS A 102 0.05 18.74 -23.58
C HIS A 102 -0.92 19.41 -22.60
N VAL A 103 -0.57 19.44 -21.31
CA VAL A 103 -1.39 20.07 -20.28
C VAL A 103 -1.58 21.57 -20.54
N LEU A 104 -0.52 22.30 -20.90
CA LEU A 104 -0.61 23.73 -21.17
C LEU A 104 -1.41 24.03 -22.45
N ALA A 105 -1.22 23.23 -23.51
CA ALA A 105 -1.99 23.39 -24.75
C ALA A 105 -3.48 23.10 -24.53
N MET A 106 -3.82 22.04 -23.79
CA MET A 106 -5.22 21.77 -23.43
C MET A 106 -5.77 22.85 -22.51
N TYR A 107 -4.99 23.32 -21.54
CA TYR A 107 -5.39 24.40 -20.64
C TYR A 107 -5.74 25.68 -21.43
N GLU A 108 -4.92 26.05 -22.42
CA GLU A 108 -5.22 27.17 -23.32
C GLU A 108 -6.58 27.01 -24.03
N VAL A 109 -6.85 25.81 -24.55
CA VAL A 109 -8.10 25.50 -25.24
C VAL A 109 -9.30 25.55 -24.29
N VAL A 110 -9.27 24.84 -23.17
CA VAL A 110 -10.42 24.75 -22.26
C VAL A 110 -10.78 26.09 -21.63
N ARG A 111 -9.85 27.04 -21.57
CA ARG A 111 -10.10 28.42 -21.12
C ARG A 111 -11.01 29.22 -22.05
N ALA A 112 -11.18 28.79 -23.31
CA ALA A 112 -12.16 29.37 -24.23
C ALA A 112 -13.58 28.80 -24.05
N TYR A 113 -13.74 27.77 -23.21
CA TYR A 113 -15.01 27.10 -22.93
C TYR A 113 -15.42 27.26 -21.45
N GLU A 114 -16.65 26.89 -21.11
CA GLU A 114 -17.16 26.88 -19.73
C GLU A 114 -16.69 25.64 -18.95
N PHE A 115 -15.42 25.28 -19.10
CA PHE A 115 -14.84 24.14 -18.42
C PHE A 115 -14.33 24.54 -17.05
N GLU A 116 -14.53 23.65 -16.09
CA GLU A 116 -13.78 23.71 -14.85
C GLU A 116 -12.40 23.08 -15.06
N CYS A 117 -11.42 23.50 -14.28
CA CYS A 117 -10.09 22.93 -14.36
C CYS A 117 -9.49 22.82 -12.96
N PHE A 118 -8.89 21.68 -12.67
CA PHE A 118 -8.24 21.42 -11.39
C PHE A 118 -7.00 20.56 -11.57
N MET A 119 -6.18 20.49 -10.53
CA MET A 119 -5.09 19.54 -10.40
C MET A 119 -5.07 18.97 -8.98
N VAL A 120 -4.63 17.73 -8.84
CA VAL A 120 -4.38 17.09 -7.54
C VAL A 120 -2.94 17.38 -7.16
N GLU A 121 -2.72 17.96 -5.98
CA GLU A 121 -1.39 18.15 -5.43
C GLU A 121 -0.95 16.86 -4.72
N PRO A 122 0.08 16.16 -5.23
CA PRO A 122 0.55 14.85 -4.73
C PRO A 122 0.77 14.70 -3.22
N ASN A 123 1.29 15.75 -2.56
CA ASN A 123 1.76 15.63 -1.18
C ASN A 123 0.64 15.84 -0.17
N SER A 124 -0.31 16.71 -0.48
CA SER A 124 -1.47 17.00 0.36
C SER A 124 -2.68 16.11 0.03
N ASP A 125 -2.71 15.51 -1.17
CA ASP A 125 -3.89 14.82 -1.73
C ASP A 125 -5.12 15.77 -1.80
N GLU A 126 -4.84 17.06 -2.01
CA GLU A 126 -5.86 18.08 -2.23
C GLU A 126 -6.10 18.30 -3.73
N LEU A 127 -7.37 18.46 -4.08
CA LEU A 127 -7.80 19.00 -5.36
C LEU A 127 -7.72 20.53 -5.32
N HIS A 128 -6.88 21.09 -6.19
CA HIS A 128 -6.66 22.52 -6.37
C HIS A 128 -7.37 23.02 -7.63
N TRP A 129 -8.27 23.99 -7.47
CA TRP A 129 -8.98 24.57 -8.60
C TRP A 129 -8.09 25.60 -9.33
N LEU A 130 -7.88 25.38 -10.62
CA LEU A 130 -7.27 26.35 -11.52
C LEU A 130 -8.34 27.26 -12.14
N VAL A 131 -9.52 26.68 -12.43
CA VAL A 131 -10.68 27.37 -12.97
C VAL A 131 -11.96 26.80 -12.35
N PRO A 132 -12.82 27.62 -11.74
CA PRO A 132 -12.56 29.00 -11.30
C PRO A 132 -11.61 29.03 -10.10
N SER A 133 -10.70 30.01 -10.04
CA SER A 133 -9.71 30.18 -8.96
C SER A 133 -10.32 30.50 -7.59
N GLU A 134 -11.58 30.94 -7.56
CA GLU A 134 -12.28 31.33 -6.34
C GLU A 134 -12.75 30.12 -5.51
N ARG A 135 -12.76 28.93 -6.12
CA ARG A 135 -13.16 27.70 -5.42
C ARG A 135 -12.09 27.30 -4.43
N LYS A 136 -12.54 26.88 -3.25
CA LYS A 136 -11.64 26.35 -2.23
C LYS A 136 -11.09 24.99 -2.66
N ASN A 137 -9.81 24.80 -2.41
CA ASN A 137 -9.21 23.48 -2.50
C ASN A 137 -9.94 22.50 -1.58
N THR A 138 -9.97 21.24 -1.97
CA THR A 138 -10.74 20.22 -1.27
C THR A 138 -9.88 18.99 -1.08
N GLN A 139 -9.80 18.48 0.15
CA GLN A 139 -9.18 17.18 0.43
C GLN A 139 -9.94 16.09 -0.30
N LEU A 140 -9.24 15.24 -1.05
CA LEU A 140 -9.86 14.10 -1.71
C LEU A 140 -10.30 13.05 -0.70
N ALA A 141 -11.41 12.38 -1.01
CA ALA A 141 -11.86 11.26 -0.18
C ALA A 141 -10.94 10.04 -0.33
N ASP A 142 -10.66 9.39 0.80
CA ASP A 142 -9.85 8.18 0.89
C ASP A 142 -10.61 6.93 0.44
N LYS A 143 -10.72 6.73 -0.88
CA LYS A 143 -11.56 5.69 -1.50
C LYS A 143 -10.80 4.62 -2.28
N LEU A 144 -9.53 4.87 -2.61
CA LEU A 144 -8.71 3.93 -3.35
C LEU A 144 -8.33 2.70 -2.48
N LYS A 145 -8.66 1.50 -2.94
CA LYS A 145 -8.39 0.24 -2.22
C LYS A 145 -7.10 -0.41 -2.70
N ILE A 146 -6.52 -1.28 -1.88
CA ILE A 146 -5.24 -1.96 -2.19
C ILE A 146 -5.32 -2.72 -3.51
N ARG A 147 -6.42 -3.45 -3.75
CA ARG A 147 -6.64 -4.19 -5.00
C ARG A 147 -6.69 -3.28 -6.22
N ASP A 148 -7.39 -2.15 -6.10
CA ASP A 148 -7.53 -1.16 -7.17
C ASP A 148 -6.16 -0.49 -7.43
N PHE A 149 -5.43 -0.14 -6.38
CA PHE A 149 -4.08 0.45 -6.47
C PHE A 149 -3.12 -0.47 -7.25
N PHE A 150 -3.00 -1.74 -6.85
CA PHE A 150 -2.09 -2.68 -7.52
C PHE A 150 -2.50 -2.96 -8.96
N ALA A 151 -3.81 -3.02 -9.25
CA ALA A 151 -4.29 -3.16 -10.63
C ALA A 151 -3.87 -1.97 -11.51
N LEU A 152 -3.89 -0.74 -10.98
CA LEU A 152 -3.48 0.46 -11.73
C LEU A 152 -1.99 0.48 -12.07
N ILE A 153 -1.13 -0.15 -11.27
CA ILE A 153 0.33 -0.20 -11.50
C ILE A 153 0.79 -1.51 -12.16
N ASP A 154 -0.09 -2.17 -12.92
CA ASP A 154 0.18 -3.42 -13.63
C ASP A 154 0.72 -4.55 -12.72
N SER A 155 0.26 -4.59 -11.47
CA SER A 155 0.65 -5.59 -10.47
C SER A 155 -0.56 -6.44 -10.06
N GLN A 156 -0.46 -7.75 -10.25
CA GLN A 156 -1.53 -8.67 -9.88
C GLN A 156 -1.34 -9.16 -8.45
N ILE A 157 -2.36 -9.02 -7.61
CA ILE A 157 -2.38 -9.68 -6.29
C ILE A 157 -2.79 -11.14 -6.48
N ASN A 158 -1.92 -12.06 -6.10
CA ASN A 158 -2.17 -13.50 -6.14
C ASN A 158 -2.86 -13.98 -4.87
N ASN A 159 -2.38 -13.51 -3.72
CA ASN A 159 -2.85 -13.92 -2.40
C ASN A 159 -2.84 -12.74 -1.43
N ILE A 160 -3.74 -12.78 -0.45
CA ILE A 160 -3.71 -11.91 0.73
C ILE A 160 -4.01 -12.79 1.93
N ALA A 161 -3.06 -12.89 2.86
CA ALA A 161 -3.24 -13.69 4.06
C ALA A 161 -4.39 -13.16 4.92
N ASN A 162 -4.51 -11.83 5.08
CA ASN A 162 -5.55 -11.22 5.90
C ASN A 162 -6.07 -9.87 5.37
N THR A 163 -7.38 -9.68 5.41
CA THR A 163 -8.08 -8.44 4.98
C THR A 163 -9.04 -7.86 6.03
N GLY A 164 -8.94 -8.26 7.30
CA GLY A 164 -9.62 -7.52 8.37
C GLY A 164 -9.82 -8.23 9.70
N ASN A 165 -9.41 -9.49 9.85
CA ASN A 165 -9.70 -10.29 11.04
C ASN A 165 -8.48 -11.07 11.50
N VAL A 166 -7.94 -10.72 12.66
CA VAL A 166 -6.93 -11.56 13.33
C VAL A 166 -7.61 -12.23 14.51
N ASP A 167 -7.36 -13.53 14.69
CA ASP A 167 -7.79 -14.27 15.86
C ASP A 167 -7.31 -13.56 17.14
N ILE A 168 -8.21 -13.44 18.11
CA ILE A 168 -7.92 -12.78 19.38
C ILE A 168 -6.75 -13.43 20.12
N ARG A 169 -6.50 -14.73 19.92
CA ARG A 169 -5.37 -15.46 20.49
C ARG A 169 -4.04 -14.88 20.02
N TYR A 170 -3.83 -14.77 18.72
CA TYR A 170 -2.60 -14.20 18.15
C TYR A 170 -2.41 -12.74 18.53
N ARG A 171 -3.49 -11.94 18.52
CA ARG A 171 -3.43 -10.54 18.96
C ARG A 171 -2.95 -10.38 20.39
N LYS A 172 -3.51 -11.18 21.32
CA LYS A 172 -3.15 -11.13 22.75
C LYS A 172 -1.72 -11.58 22.98
N LEU A 173 -1.30 -12.68 22.34
CA LEU A 173 0.06 -13.19 22.46
C LEU A 173 1.09 -12.23 21.88
N GLY A 174 0.87 -11.74 20.64
CA GLY A 174 1.78 -10.79 20.01
C GLY A 174 1.93 -9.49 20.83
N ALA A 175 0.84 -8.97 21.38
CA ALA A 175 0.88 -7.82 22.28
C ALA A 175 1.62 -8.12 23.59
N LYS A 176 1.39 -9.30 24.20
CA LYS A 176 2.10 -9.74 25.41
C LYS A 176 3.60 -9.81 25.16
N TRP A 177 4.03 -10.43 24.07
CA TRP A 177 5.44 -10.60 23.72
C TRP A 177 6.10 -9.26 23.35
N ALA A 178 5.40 -8.38 22.62
CA ALA A 178 5.91 -7.05 22.27
C ALA A 178 6.07 -6.12 23.49
N ALA A 179 5.23 -6.29 24.51
CA ALA A 179 5.24 -5.48 25.73
C ALA A 179 6.16 -6.03 26.85
N SER A 180 6.79 -7.19 26.63
CA SER A 180 7.67 -7.81 27.61
C SER A 180 8.85 -6.91 27.97
N GLN A 181 9.12 -6.77 29.28
CA GLN A 181 10.32 -6.10 29.77
C GLN A 181 11.55 -7.01 29.71
N ASP A 182 11.33 -8.33 29.67
CA ASP A 182 12.38 -9.32 29.54
C ASP A 182 12.85 -9.43 28.07
N ASN A 183 14.15 -9.65 27.88
CA ASN A 183 14.73 -9.83 26.55
C ASN A 183 14.42 -11.25 26.01
N LEU A 184 13.19 -11.44 25.52
CA LEU A 184 12.71 -12.74 25.02
C LEU A 184 13.39 -13.20 23.74
N GLY A 185 14.33 -12.46 23.15
CA GLY A 185 14.71 -12.76 21.78
C GLY A 185 15.62 -13.98 21.59
N GLN A 186 16.31 -14.47 22.62
CA GLN A 186 16.93 -15.79 22.53
C GLN A 186 15.85 -16.89 22.54
N ALA A 187 14.84 -16.74 23.40
CA ALA A 187 13.72 -17.66 23.48
C ALA A 187 12.87 -17.66 22.20
N LEU A 188 12.54 -16.49 21.64
CA LEU A 188 11.86 -16.36 20.35
C LEU A 188 12.70 -16.93 19.20
N GLY A 189 14.03 -16.81 19.25
CA GLY A 189 14.92 -17.48 18.29
C GLY A 189 14.85 -19.01 18.37
N ASN A 190 14.80 -19.57 19.59
CA ASN A 190 14.61 -21.00 19.79
C ASN A 190 13.21 -21.46 19.33
N LEU A 191 12.16 -20.69 19.63
CA LEU A 191 10.80 -20.98 19.20
C LEU A 191 10.69 -20.95 17.67
N ASN A 192 11.28 -19.94 17.02
CA ASN A 192 11.39 -19.85 15.58
C ASN A 192 12.06 -21.09 14.99
N TYR A 193 13.21 -21.51 15.53
CA TYR A 193 13.87 -22.74 15.09
C TYR A 193 12.97 -23.97 15.21
N LEU A 194 12.27 -24.13 16.35
CA LEU A 194 11.36 -25.27 16.56
C LEU A 194 10.21 -25.25 15.53
N ALA A 195 9.61 -24.09 15.29
CA ALA A 195 8.56 -23.92 14.30
C ALA A 195 9.05 -24.16 12.85
N ALA A 196 10.26 -23.69 12.51
CA ALA A 196 10.88 -23.93 11.21
C ALA A 196 11.28 -25.40 11.00
N SER A 197 11.63 -26.12 12.08
CA SER A 197 12.00 -27.54 12.05
C SER A 197 10.81 -28.49 11.93
N SER A 198 9.58 -27.96 11.88
CA SER A 198 8.38 -28.79 11.88
C SER A 198 8.19 -29.48 10.54
N ASP A 199 7.70 -30.73 10.57
CA ASP A 199 7.33 -31.42 9.35
C ASP A 199 5.98 -30.91 8.81
N ASN A 200 5.82 -30.87 7.49
CA ASN A 200 4.61 -30.34 6.86
C ASN A 200 3.37 -31.22 7.06
N ALA A 201 3.53 -32.52 7.36
CA ALA A 201 2.41 -33.47 7.42
C ALA A 201 1.69 -33.45 8.78
N HIS A 202 2.45 -33.24 9.86
CA HIS A 202 1.98 -33.31 11.23
C HIS A 202 2.27 -32.04 12.03
N LEU A 203 2.93 -31.05 11.43
CA LEU A 203 3.30 -29.78 12.06
C LEU A 203 3.99 -30.02 13.40
N THR A 204 4.89 -31.00 13.43
CA THR A 204 5.58 -31.43 14.65
C THR A 204 7.04 -31.02 14.59
N SER A 205 7.50 -30.24 15.57
CA SER A 205 8.88 -29.76 15.64
C SER A 205 9.89 -30.89 15.84
N ALA A 206 11.17 -30.57 15.64
CA ALA A 206 12.27 -31.33 16.21
C ALA A 206 12.13 -31.47 17.74
N VAL A 207 12.79 -32.49 18.30
CA VAL A 207 12.85 -32.68 19.76
C VAL A 207 13.58 -31.50 20.39
N LEU A 208 13.01 -30.94 21.44
CA LEU A 208 13.66 -29.91 22.25
C LEU A 208 14.92 -30.51 22.87
N ASN A 209 16.06 -29.85 22.65
CA ASN A 209 17.30 -30.26 23.29
C ASN A 209 17.34 -29.83 24.78
N ARG A 210 18.31 -30.34 25.54
CA ARG A 210 18.44 -30.03 26.97
C ARG A 210 18.54 -28.53 27.27
N SER A 211 19.20 -27.76 26.42
CA SER A 211 19.31 -26.30 26.59
C SER A 211 17.95 -25.61 26.42
N GLN A 212 17.18 -26.03 25.42
CA GLN A 212 15.82 -25.52 25.17
C GLN A 212 14.85 -25.90 26.29
N LEU A 213 14.90 -27.15 26.76
CA LEU A 213 14.08 -27.63 27.89
C LEU A 213 14.35 -26.83 29.18
N ASN A 214 15.61 -26.44 29.41
CA ASN A 214 16.01 -25.70 30.60
C ASN A 214 15.92 -24.16 30.46
N CYS A 215 15.49 -23.65 29.30
CA CYS A 215 15.36 -22.22 29.05
C CYS A 215 14.00 -21.72 29.54
N ALA A 216 13.95 -21.08 30.71
CA ALA A 216 12.71 -20.61 31.34
C ALA A 216 11.87 -19.72 30.41
N ASP A 217 12.48 -18.72 29.76
CA ASP A 217 11.78 -17.84 28.83
C ASP A 217 11.16 -18.59 27.65
N LEU A 218 11.84 -19.61 27.12
CA LEU A 218 11.29 -20.45 26.06
C LEU A 218 10.11 -21.28 26.57
N GLN A 219 10.21 -21.83 27.78
CA GLN A 219 9.09 -22.56 28.38
C GLN A 219 7.88 -21.64 28.57
N THR A 220 8.07 -20.40 29.04
CA THR A 220 7.00 -19.40 29.13
C THR A 220 6.34 -19.12 27.77
N LEU A 221 7.12 -19.00 26.69
CA LEU A 221 6.56 -18.81 25.34
C LEU A 221 5.76 -20.02 24.86
N ILE A 222 6.19 -21.24 25.24
CA ILE A 222 5.46 -22.47 24.89
C ILE A 222 4.19 -22.59 25.75
N ASP A 223 4.27 -22.28 27.05
CA ASP A 223 3.12 -22.23 27.97
C ASP A 223 2.05 -21.26 27.41
N ASP A 224 2.48 -20.08 26.97
CA ASP A 224 1.61 -19.08 26.32
C ASP A 224 0.86 -19.62 25.10
N LEU A 225 1.54 -20.41 24.26
CA LEU A 225 0.94 -21.04 23.09
C LEU A 225 0.01 -22.19 23.46
N GLU A 226 0.32 -22.97 24.50
CA GLU A 226 -0.52 -24.07 24.99
C GLU A 226 -1.78 -23.54 25.67
N ASP A 227 -1.67 -22.49 26.49
CA ASP A 227 -2.79 -21.81 27.14
C ASP A 227 -3.73 -21.17 26.11
N ALA A 228 -3.19 -20.75 24.96
CA ALA A 228 -3.97 -20.28 23.82
C ALA A 228 -4.49 -21.41 22.91
N GLU A 229 -4.24 -22.67 23.25
CA GLU A 229 -4.61 -23.85 22.47
C GLU A 229 -4.06 -23.84 21.04
N LEU A 230 -2.85 -23.27 20.84
CA LEU A 230 -2.18 -23.17 19.53
C LEU A 230 -1.13 -24.25 19.32
N VAL A 231 -0.66 -24.85 20.40
CA VAL A 231 0.35 -25.92 20.38
C VAL A 231 0.06 -26.95 21.46
N CYS A 232 0.61 -28.16 21.30
CA CYS A 232 0.61 -29.19 22.32
C CYS A 232 2.01 -29.82 22.43
N ARG A 233 2.52 -29.97 23.64
CA ARG A 233 3.75 -30.72 23.91
C ARG A 233 3.51 -32.23 23.87
N LYS A 234 4.27 -32.94 23.03
CA LYS A 234 4.29 -34.41 22.98
C LYS A 234 5.71 -34.92 22.81
N ASN A 235 6.18 -35.74 23.76
CA ASN A 235 7.51 -36.35 23.73
C ASN A 235 8.63 -35.33 23.46
N ASP A 236 8.63 -34.23 24.22
CA ASP A 236 9.55 -33.10 24.06
C ASP A 236 9.55 -32.49 22.65
N ARG A 237 8.39 -32.47 21.98
CA ARG A 237 8.16 -31.79 20.70
C ARG A 237 6.94 -30.88 20.80
N LEU A 238 6.91 -29.87 19.95
CA LEU A 238 5.75 -29.01 19.75
C LEU A 238 4.93 -29.55 18.58
N VAL A 239 3.63 -29.75 18.79
CA VAL A 239 2.66 -30.10 17.74
C VAL A 239 1.74 -28.90 17.55
N PHE A 240 1.91 -28.17 16.45
CA PHE A 240 1.07 -27.00 16.14
C PHE A 240 -0.29 -27.45 15.62
N ILE A 241 -1.36 -26.73 15.98
CA ILE A 241 -2.72 -27.12 15.60
C ILE A 241 -3.01 -26.95 14.10
N ASN A 242 -2.29 -26.04 13.44
CA ASN A 242 -2.41 -25.71 12.03
C ASN A 242 -1.19 -24.90 11.58
N GLU A 243 -1.11 -24.65 10.27
CA GLU A 243 0.02 -23.93 9.68
C GLU A 243 0.11 -22.47 10.14
N GLU A 244 -1.02 -21.84 10.45
CA GLU A 244 -1.08 -20.47 10.97
C GLU A 244 -0.39 -20.35 12.35
N ALA A 245 -0.66 -21.29 13.26
CA ALA A 245 -0.02 -21.34 14.57
C ALA A 245 1.49 -21.62 14.47
N ARG A 246 1.89 -22.49 13.52
CA ARG A 246 3.30 -22.75 13.22
C ARG A 246 3.96 -21.49 12.66
N PHE A 247 3.35 -20.82 11.69
CA PHE A 247 3.85 -19.57 11.09
C PHE A 247 4.00 -18.45 12.13
N PHE A 248 3.00 -18.28 13.00
CA PHE A 248 3.04 -17.33 14.11
C PHE A 248 4.28 -17.55 15.00
N ALA A 249 4.50 -18.79 15.45
CA ALA A 249 5.67 -19.18 16.23
C ALA A 249 6.99 -19.07 15.43
N ASN A 250 6.92 -19.21 14.10
CA ASN A 250 8.04 -19.02 13.17
C ASN A 250 8.36 -17.55 12.87
N GLY A 251 7.91 -16.61 13.71
CA GLY A 251 8.23 -15.19 13.61
C GLY A 251 7.12 -14.33 13.02
N GLY A 252 6.05 -14.92 12.49
CA GLY A 252 4.87 -14.20 12.00
C GLY A 252 4.10 -13.45 13.10
N TRP A 253 4.38 -13.74 14.38
CA TRP A 253 3.75 -13.04 15.50
C TRP A 253 3.90 -11.52 15.47
N LEU A 254 5.02 -11.00 14.95
CA LEU A 254 5.25 -9.56 14.89
C LEU A 254 4.36 -8.93 13.83
N GLU A 255 4.20 -9.58 12.67
CA GLU A 255 3.30 -9.15 11.60
C GLU A 255 1.84 -9.14 12.10
N GLU A 256 1.42 -10.22 12.76
CA GLU A 256 0.06 -10.32 13.34
C GLU A 256 -0.20 -9.24 14.40
N TYR A 257 0.80 -8.94 15.24
CA TYR A 257 0.70 -7.88 16.24
C TYR A 257 0.53 -6.51 15.59
N VAL A 258 1.41 -6.18 14.63
CA VAL A 258 1.37 -4.89 13.93
C VAL A 258 0.07 -4.74 13.15
N TYR A 259 -0.36 -5.78 12.42
CA TYR A 259 -1.61 -5.76 11.69
C TYR A 259 -2.81 -5.58 12.63
N GLY A 260 -2.84 -6.26 13.78
CA GLY A 260 -3.85 -6.06 14.83
C GLY A 260 -3.90 -4.64 15.38
N LEU A 261 -2.74 -3.99 15.58
CA LEU A 261 -2.66 -2.58 15.96
C LEU A 261 -3.25 -1.67 14.89
N LEU A 262 -2.88 -1.89 13.63
CA LEU A 262 -3.35 -1.08 12.49
C LEU A 262 -4.86 -1.19 12.29
N LEU A 263 -5.44 -2.39 12.44
CA LEU A 263 -6.90 -2.57 12.40
C LEU A 263 -7.62 -1.79 13.52
N SER A 264 -6.97 -1.63 14.67
CA SER A 264 -7.49 -0.80 15.75
C SER A 264 -7.35 0.69 15.41
N LEU A 265 -6.19 1.10 14.88
CA LEU A 265 -5.92 2.48 14.47
C LEU A 265 -6.80 2.95 13.32
N LYS A 266 -7.21 2.06 12.40
CA LYS A 266 -8.16 2.36 11.32
C LYS A 266 -9.48 2.95 11.83
N LYS A 267 -9.87 2.63 13.07
CA LYS A 267 -11.08 3.19 13.70
C LYS A 267 -10.88 4.61 14.24
N GLU A 268 -9.63 5.03 14.42
CA GLU A 268 -9.23 6.31 15.04
C GLU A 268 -8.60 7.29 14.06
N VAL A 269 -8.00 6.79 12.97
CA VAL A 269 -7.34 7.58 11.93
C VAL A 269 -8.18 7.47 10.65
N PRO A 270 -9.04 8.46 10.35
CA PRO A 270 -10.00 8.40 9.24
C PRO A 270 -9.34 8.20 7.87
N HIS A 271 -8.11 8.70 7.72
CA HIS A 271 -7.36 8.62 6.48
C HIS A 271 -6.80 7.23 6.17
N ILE A 272 -6.97 6.22 7.04
CA ILE A 272 -6.60 4.83 6.72
C ILE A 272 -7.77 4.16 5.99
N GLN A 273 -7.73 4.12 4.65
CA GLN A 273 -8.82 3.54 3.88
C GLN A 273 -8.77 2.01 3.75
N ASP A 274 -7.58 1.41 3.76
CA ASP A 274 -7.43 -0.03 3.53
C ASP A 274 -6.16 -0.60 4.15
N ILE A 275 -6.21 -1.86 4.60
CA ILE A 275 -5.07 -2.55 5.23
C ILE A 275 -5.12 -4.04 4.87
N ALA A 276 -4.01 -4.57 4.39
CA ALA A 276 -3.82 -5.99 4.12
C ALA A 276 -2.51 -6.50 4.72
N GLN A 277 -2.47 -7.80 5.03
CA GLN A 277 -1.30 -8.50 5.54
C GLN A 277 -0.97 -9.69 4.62
N GLY A 278 0.32 -9.98 4.44
CA GLY A 278 0.82 -11.08 3.64
C GLY A 278 0.34 -10.98 2.20
N VAL A 279 0.61 -9.85 1.55
CA VAL A 279 0.17 -9.58 0.17
C VAL A 279 1.22 -10.11 -0.79
N GLU A 280 0.85 -11.11 -1.59
CA GLU A 280 1.68 -11.63 -2.66
C GLU A 280 1.29 -10.94 -3.98
N ILE A 281 2.25 -10.26 -4.60
CA ILE A 281 2.08 -9.60 -5.89
C ILE A 281 2.96 -10.23 -6.97
N THR A 282 2.43 -10.32 -8.19
CA THR A 282 3.16 -10.74 -9.39
C THR A 282 3.15 -9.67 -10.45
N ARG A 283 4.30 -9.46 -11.09
CA ARG A 283 4.46 -8.57 -12.23
C ARG A 283 5.13 -9.29 -13.39
N LYS A 284 4.66 -9.01 -14.60
CA LYS A 284 5.24 -9.55 -15.83
C LYS A 284 6.35 -8.63 -16.32
N ILE A 285 7.53 -9.17 -16.55
CA ILE A 285 8.68 -8.44 -17.08
C ILE A 285 9.18 -9.19 -18.32
N GLY A 286 8.86 -8.67 -19.51
CA GLY A 286 9.10 -9.37 -20.76
C GLY A 286 8.38 -10.73 -20.78
N GLN A 287 9.13 -11.81 -20.88
CA GLN A 287 8.61 -13.19 -20.81
C GLN A 287 8.62 -13.79 -19.39
N GLY A 288 9.22 -13.10 -18.42
CA GLY A 288 9.36 -13.56 -17.04
C GLY A 288 8.30 -13.00 -16.10
N THR A 289 8.25 -13.56 -14.88
CA THR A 289 7.43 -13.05 -13.78
C THR A 289 8.32 -12.80 -12.55
N VAL A 290 8.01 -11.73 -11.83
CA VAL A 290 8.64 -11.40 -10.55
C VAL A 290 7.55 -11.43 -9.49
N VAL A 291 7.75 -12.24 -8.45
CA VAL A 291 6.86 -12.36 -7.31
C VAL A 291 7.50 -11.64 -6.12
N ASN A 292 6.71 -10.83 -5.42
CA ASN A 292 7.11 -10.23 -4.15
C ASN A 292 6.03 -10.49 -3.10
N GLU A 293 6.48 -10.74 -1.87
CA GLU A 293 5.64 -10.79 -0.68
C GLU A 293 5.85 -9.49 0.10
N LEU A 294 4.74 -8.90 0.53
CA LEU A 294 4.70 -7.68 1.33
C LEU A 294 4.02 -8.01 2.66
N ASP A 295 4.75 -7.87 3.77
CA ASP A 295 4.28 -8.27 5.09
C ASP A 295 2.98 -7.52 5.44
N ILE A 296 2.98 -6.19 5.35
CA ILE A 296 1.79 -5.36 5.55
C ILE A 296 1.74 -4.23 4.52
N VAL A 297 0.56 -4.04 3.94
CA VAL A 297 0.26 -2.95 3.00
C VAL A 297 -0.89 -2.13 3.55
N ILE A 298 -0.74 -0.80 3.54
CA ILE A 298 -1.77 0.15 3.96
C ILE A 298 -2.00 1.14 2.83
N MET A 299 -3.26 1.45 2.56
CA MET A 299 -3.63 2.66 1.83
C MET A 299 -4.06 3.69 2.87
N ALA A 300 -3.33 4.81 2.93
CA ALA A 300 -3.63 5.96 3.79
C ALA A 300 -3.45 7.26 3.01
N ASN A 301 -4.42 8.19 3.07
CA ASN A 301 -4.40 9.45 2.32
C ASN A 301 -4.14 9.27 0.81
N ASN A 302 -4.86 8.32 0.19
CA ASN A 302 -4.61 7.78 -1.16
C ASN A 302 -3.17 7.33 -1.51
N LYS A 303 -2.29 7.17 -0.53
CA LYS A 303 -0.88 6.76 -0.71
C LYS A 303 -0.60 5.36 -0.18
N LEU A 304 0.29 4.66 -0.86
CA LEU A 304 0.78 3.33 -0.48
C LEU A 304 1.75 3.46 0.70
N HIS A 305 1.50 2.68 1.75
CA HIS A 305 2.44 2.51 2.85
C HIS A 305 2.79 1.03 2.99
N LEU A 306 4.09 0.73 3.00
CA LEU A 306 4.62 -0.61 3.19
C LEU A 306 5.24 -0.74 4.57
N ILE A 307 4.99 -1.86 5.24
CA ILE A 307 5.67 -2.19 6.50
C ILE A 307 6.29 -3.56 6.37
N GLU A 308 7.59 -3.65 6.63
CA GLU A 308 8.33 -4.91 6.77
C GLU A 308 8.53 -5.21 8.27
N CYS A 309 8.32 -6.46 8.67
CA CYS A 309 8.53 -6.92 10.04
C CYS A 309 9.72 -7.88 10.12
N LYS A 310 10.57 -7.71 11.14
CA LYS A 310 11.70 -8.60 11.40
C LYS A 310 11.82 -8.96 12.87
N THR A 311 11.82 -10.25 13.16
CA THR A 311 11.99 -10.80 14.51
C THR A 311 13.42 -11.25 14.81
N LYS A 312 14.21 -11.50 13.76
CA LYS A 312 15.60 -11.97 13.85
C LYS A 312 16.59 -10.84 14.12
N LYS A 313 17.77 -11.22 14.63
CA LYS A 313 18.91 -10.33 14.75
C LYS A 313 19.60 -10.20 13.38
N PHE A 314 19.98 -8.99 13.01
CA PHE A 314 20.70 -8.74 11.77
C PHE A 314 22.20 -9.06 11.89
N ASP A 315 22.67 -9.90 10.97
CA ASP A 315 24.10 -10.03 10.70
C ASP A 315 24.66 -8.78 10.00
N LYS A 316 25.99 -8.69 9.87
CA LYS A 316 26.63 -7.47 9.35
C LYS A 316 26.20 -7.21 7.91
N GLY A 317 25.50 -6.09 7.69
CA GLY A 317 25.06 -5.65 6.36
C GLY A 317 23.72 -6.23 5.93
N GLU A 318 23.16 -7.16 6.69
CA GLU A 318 21.84 -7.74 6.40
C GLU A 318 20.72 -6.70 6.62
N GLY A 319 20.87 -5.81 7.61
CA GLY A 319 19.93 -4.71 7.81
C GLY A 319 19.86 -3.80 6.58
N ASN A 320 21.00 -3.47 5.98
CA ASN A 320 21.04 -2.70 4.75
C ASN A 320 20.35 -3.41 3.59
N GLN A 321 20.48 -4.74 3.47
CA GLN A 321 19.79 -5.49 2.42
C GLN A 321 18.27 -5.38 2.54
N VAL A 322 17.72 -5.48 3.76
CA VAL A 322 16.28 -5.29 4.00
C VAL A 322 15.86 -3.85 3.68
N ILE A 323 16.63 -2.87 4.14
CA ILE A 323 16.34 -1.44 3.89
C ILE A 323 16.34 -1.14 2.38
N TYR A 324 17.37 -1.56 1.62
CA TYR A 324 17.43 -1.32 0.18
C TYR A 324 16.34 -2.09 -0.59
N LYS A 325 15.98 -3.30 -0.16
CA LYS A 325 14.87 -4.04 -0.76
C LYS A 325 13.56 -3.28 -0.54
N LEU A 326 13.31 -2.80 0.67
CA LEU A 326 12.09 -2.08 1.02
C LEU A 326 12.00 -0.74 0.28
N ASP A 327 13.10 0.02 0.21
CA ASP A 327 13.21 1.25 -0.57
C ASP A 327 12.87 1.01 -2.05
N SER A 328 13.53 0.02 -2.67
CA SER A 328 13.29 -0.34 -4.06
C SER A 328 11.85 -0.79 -4.32
N LEU A 329 11.22 -1.53 -3.40
CA LEU A 329 9.81 -1.91 -3.53
C LEU A 329 8.88 -0.70 -3.38
N THR A 330 9.20 0.23 -2.49
CA THR A 330 8.37 1.42 -2.22
C THR A 330 8.34 2.34 -3.43
N ASP A 331 9.52 2.72 -3.97
CA ASP A 331 9.64 3.54 -5.17
C ASP A 331 8.97 2.86 -6.37
N LEU A 332 9.23 1.56 -6.55
CA LEU A 332 8.73 0.84 -7.71
C LEU A 332 7.21 0.60 -7.69
N LEU A 333 6.59 0.47 -6.51
CA LEU A 333 5.16 0.17 -6.39
C LEU A 333 4.32 1.42 -6.19
N GLY A 334 4.77 2.41 -5.43
CA GLY A 334 3.97 3.61 -5.19
C GLY A 334 4.67 4.93 -5.47
N GLY A 335 5.88 4.88 -6.03
CA GLY A 335 6.63 6.06 -6.45
C GLY A 335 6.94 6.99 -5.28
N ILE A 336 7.10 8.26 -5.63
CA ILE A 336 7.57 9.33 -4.72
C ILE A 336 6.64 9.52 -3.50
N GLN A 337 5.35 9.22 -3.63
CA GLN A 337 4.39 9.45 -2.54
C GLN A 337 4.30 8.26 -1.56
N ALA A 338 4.86 7.11 -1.92
CA ALA A 338 4.80 5.93 -1.08
C ALA A 338 5.75 6.05 0.11
N ARG A 339 5.36 5.43 1.23
CA ARG A 339 6.13 5.48 2.48
C ARG A 339 6.41 4.07 2.98
N ALA A 340 7.54 3.90 3.63
CA ALA A 340 7.94 2.62 4.17
C ALA A 340 8.34 2.70 5.64
N ALA A 341 8.06 1.62 6.37
CA ALA A 341 8.58 1.41 7.71
C ALA A 341 9.15 0.01 7.88
N LEU A 342 10.22 -0.10 8.67
CA LEU A 342 10.76 -1.37 9.15
C LEU A 342 10.54 -1.47 10.65
N ILE A 343 9.75 -2.47 11.05
CA ILE A 343 9.50 -2.82 12.45
C ILE A 343 10.40 -4.00 12.79
N SER A 344 11.33 -3.78 13.72
CA SER A 344 12.29 -4.81 14.13
C SER A 344 12.22 -5.08 15.62
N TYR A 345 11.98 -6.34 15.98
CA TYR A 345 12.04 -6.78 17.37
C TYR A 345 13.45 -6.65 17.96
N LYS A 346 14.47 -6.86 17.13
CA LYS A 346 15.87 -6.71 17.50
C LYS A 346 16.45 -5.40 17.01
N GLY A 347 17.45 -4.88 17.71
CA GLY A 347 18.13 -3.66 17.31
C GLY A 347 18.78 -3.76 15.94
N ILE A 348 18.75 -2.63 15.25
CA ILE A 348 19.46 -2.37 14.00
C ILE A 348 20.71 -1.55 14.32
N ARG A 349 21.82 -1.76 13.61
CA ARG A 349 23.09 -1.08 13.93
C ARG A 349 22.99 0.39 13.55
N THR A 350 23.73 1.26 14.24
CA THR A 350 23.69 2.72 14.00
C THR A 350 23.90 3.12 12.53
N HIS A 351 24.82 2.47 11.82
CA HIS A 351 25.05 2.77 10.40
C HIS A 351 23.87 2.38 9.48
N GLU A 352 23.14 1.31 9.82
CA GLU A 352 21.92 0.88 9.13
C GLU A 352 20.75 1.83 9.48
N GLN A 353 20.69 2.34 10.72
CA GLN A 353 19.72 3.37 11.10
C GLN A 353 19.93 4.68 10.33
N LEU A 354 21.18 5.11 10.17
CA LEU A 354 21.52 6.29 9.35
C LEU A 354 21.12 6.07 7.88
N ARG A 355 21.29 4.84 7.37
CA ARG A 355 20.85 4.47 6.01
C ARG A 355 19.34 4.53 5.86
N ALA A 356 18.58 3.97 6.81
CA ALA A 356 17.12 4.05 6.77
C ALA A 356 16.64 5.50 6.78
N LYS A 357 17.27 6.36 7.60
CA LYS A 357 16.97 7.80 7.61
C LYS A 357 17.29 8.50 6.29
N GLU A 358 18.39 8.15 5.63
CA GLU A 358 18.76 8.68 4.31
C GLU A 358 17.72 8.32 3.23
N LEU A 359 17.12 7.14 3.33
CA LEU A 359 16.10 6.62 2.42
C LEU A 359 14.67 6.86 2.90
N GLU A 360 14.49 7.70 3.93
CA GLU A 360 13.17 8.04 4.49
C GLU A 360 12.32 6.81 4.93
N ILE A 361 13.00 5.72 5.30
CA ILE A 361 12.37 4.53 5.89
C ILE A 361 12.25 4.73 7.40
N GLU A 362 11.02 4.74 7.89
CA GLU A 362 10.74 4.88 9.31
C GLU A 362 11.16 3.60 10.06
N LEU A 363 11.83 3.75 11.22
CA LEU A 363 12.30 2.62 12.00
C LEU A 363 11.59 2.56 13.35
N PHE A 364 10.99 1.40 13.65
CA PHE A 364 10.42 1.10 14.95
C PHE A 364 11.12 -0.13 15.55
N CYS A 365 12.05 0.10 16.48
CA CYS A 365 12.95 -0.94 16.99
C CYS A 365 12.96 -1.07 18.53
N GLU A 366 13.18 -2.29 19.02
CA GLU A 366 13.44 -2.62 20.43
C GLU A 366 12.49 -1.90 21.40
N ASN A 367 13.02 -0.95 22.19
CA ASN A 367 12.31 -0.21 23.24
C ASN A 367 11.15 0.64 22.71
N GLN A 368 11.08 0.88 21.41
CA GLN A 368 9.98 1.58 20.77
C GLN A 368 8.73 0.71 20.62
N LEU A 369 8.85 -0.62 20.68
CA LEU A 369 7.71 -1.53 20.46
C LEU A 369 6.60 -1.37 21.51
N ALA A 370 6.96 -1.03 22.76
CA ALA A 370 6.00 -0.72 23.81
C ALA A 370 5.13 0.52 23.48
N GLN A 371 5.65 1.44 22.65
CA GLN A 371 4.95 2.64 22.19
C GLN A 371 4.54 2.56 20.72
N LEU A 372 4.64 1.39 20.09
CA LEU A 372 4.47 1.22 18.65
C LEU A 372 3.13 1.76 18.16
N ARG A 373 2.05 1.50 18.90
CA ARG A 373 0.71 2.02 18.56
C ARG A 373 0.70 3.54 18.42
N LYS A 374 1.33 4.26 19.35
CA LYS A 374 1.40 5.73 19.34
C LYS A 374 2.24 6.22 18.16
N GLN A 375 3.36 5.55 17.89
CA GLN A 375 4.28 5.93 16.84
C GLN A 375 3.70 5.66 15.43
N LEU A 376 3.10 4.49 15.22
CA LEU A 376 2.37 4.18 13.98
C LEU A 376 1.23 5.17 13.73
N LYS A 377 0.47 5.54 14.78
CA LYS A 377 -0.57 6.57 14.66
C LYS A 377 0.01 7.88 14.16
N SER A 378 1.07 8.38 14.81
CA SER A 378 1.73 9.63 14.40
C SER A 378 2.29 9.56 12.98
N TRP A 379 2.86 8.42 12.58
CA TRP A 379 3.41 8.23 11.23
C TRP A 379 2.30 8.27 10.17
N LEU A 380 1.17 7.61 10.42
CA LEU A 380 0.02 7.55 9.51
C LEU A 380 -0.81 8.84 9.50
N GLU A 381 -0.81 9.64 10.57
CA GLU A 381 -1.44 10.97 10.59
C GLU A 381 -0.64 12.02 9.80
N GLN A 382 0.64 11.75 9.53
CA GLN A 382 1.50 12.58 8.68
C GLN A 382 1.48 12.15 7.20
N ALA A 383 0.61 11.19 6.85
CA ALA A 383 0.52 10.60 5.52
C ALA A 383 -0.02 11.56 4.47
#